data_AF-F7JPM9-F1
#
_entry.id   AF-F7JPM9-F1
#
_cell.length_a   1.000
_cell.length_b   1.000
_cell.length_c   1.000
_cell.angle_alpha   90.00
_cell.angle_beta   90.00
_cell.angle_gamma   90.00
#
_symmetry.space_group_name_H-M   'P 1'
#
loop_
_entity.id
_entity.type
_entity.pdbx_description
1 polymer ?
#
loop_
_entity_poly.entity_id
_entity_poly.type
_entity_poly.pdbx_seq_one_letter_code
_entity_poly.pdbx_strand_id
1 'polypeptide(L)'
;MAARECAIIILGALKDTLGSLDKVKRIVKAFGLVNCGEGFTDVEKIFDGFSDTIADVLEERGYHTRTVMGTRNLPNHNIPVEIEVIVEVES
;
A
#
# COMPACT_ATOMS: atom_id res chain seq x y z
N MET A 1 0.74 -11.03 4.73
CA MET A 1 0.92 -11.35 3.29
C MET A 1 0.07 -10.46 2.40
N ALA A 2 -1.24 -10.30 2.64
CA ALA A 2 -2.12 -9.48 1.78
C ALA A 2 -1.61 -8.05 1.50
N ALA A 3 -1.18 -7.30 2.52
CA ALA A 3 -0.67 -5.94 2.34
C ALA A 3 0.62 -5.87 1.48
N ARG A 4 1.50 -6.87 1.60
CA ARG A 4 2.68 -7.01 0.75
C ARG A 4 2.29 -7.25 -0.72
N GLU A 5 1.30 -8.10 -0.97
CA GLU A 5 0.81 -8.32 -2.32
C GLU A 5 0.20 -7.05 -2.93
N CYS A 6 -0.53 -6.25 -2.13
CA CYS A 6 -0.97 -4.92 -2.56
C CYS A 6 0.21 -4.02 -2.96
N ALA A 7 1.31 -4.02 -2.20
CA ALA A 7 2.51 -3.26 -2.56
C ALA A 7 3.11 -3.72 -3.90
N ILE A 8 3.23 -5.04 -4.12
CA ILE A 8 3.74 -5.61 -5.38
C ILE A 8 2.85 -5.23 -6.56
N ILE A 9 1.53 -5.32 -6.40
CA ILE A 9 0.56 -4.94 -7.44
C ILE A 9 0.70 -3.44 -7.78
N ILE A 10 0.78 -2.58 -6.76
CA ILE A 10 0.95 -1.13 -6.94
C ILE A 10 2.28 -0.82 -7.64
N LEU A 11 3.38 -1.43 -7.22
CA LEU A 11 4.69 -1.26 -7.85
C LEU A 11 4.68 -1.74 -9.31
N GLY A 12 4.03 -2.87 -9.60
CA GLY A 12 3.80 -3.34 -10.96
C GLY A 12 3.03 -2.33 -11.81
N ALA A 13 1.91 -1.82 -11.29
CA ALA A 13 1.10 -0.82 -11.98
C ALA A 13 1.86 0.49 -12.23
N LEU A 14 2.66 0.95 -11.27
CA LEU A 14 3.52 2.12 -11.42
C LEU A 14 4.59 1.89 -12.49
N LYS A 15 5.24 0.73 -12.49
CA LYS A 15 6.23 0.37 -13.51
C LYS A 15 5.60 0.31 -14.91
N ASP A 16 4.43 -0.29 -15.04
CA ASP A 16 3.73 -0.40 -16.33
C ASP A 16 3.29 0.98 -16.84
N THR A 17 2.84 1.86 -15.93
CA THR A 17 2.36 3.22 -16.27
C THR A 17 3.51 4.17 -16.60
N LEU A 18 4.62 4.10 -15.86
CA LEU A 18 5.74 5.05 -15.97
C LEU A 18 6.88 4.54 -16.86
N GLY A 19 6.93 3.24 -17.13
CA GLY A 19 8.00 2.51 -17.81
C GLY A 19 9.18 2.12 -16.91
N SER A 20 9.44 2.91 -15.85
CA SER A 20 10.43 2.58 -14.80
C SER A 20 9.96 3.13 -13.46
N LEU A 21 10.33 2.43 -12.37
CA LEU A 21 10.15 2.90 -11.01
C LEU A 21 11.12 4.04 -10.63
N ASP A 22 12.14 4.31 -11.45
CA ASP A 22 13.04 5.45 -11.24
C ASP A 22 12.30 6.80 -11.33
N LYS A 23 11.22 6.84 -12.12
CA LYS A 23 10.37 8.03 -12.26
C LYS A 23 9.47 8.29 -11.05
N VAL A 24 9.44 7.38 -10.07
CA VAL A 24 8.75 7.62 -8.79
C VAL A 24 9.66 8.49 -7.93
N LYS A 25 9.25 9.73 -7.67
CA LYS A 25 9.99 10.63 -6.79
C LYS A 25 9.70 10.35 -5.32
N ARG A 26 8.43 10.11 -4.98
CA ARG A 26 8.00 9.75 -3.62
C ARG A 26 6.60 9.14 -3.58
N ILE A 27 6.38 8.20 -2.68
CA ILE A 27 5.02 7.83 -2.23
C ILE A 27 4.57 8.89 -1.20
N VAL A 28 3.61 9.74 -1.57
CA VAL A 28 3.20 10.88 -0.72
C VAL A 28 2.32 10.40 0.44
N LYS A 29 1.35 9.54 0.12
CA LYS A 29 0.36 9.02 1.06
C LYS A 29 -0.02 7.61 0.67
N ALA A 30 -0.22 6.75 1.66
CA ALA A 30 -0.91 5.48 1.50
C ALA A 30 -2.17 5.45 2.39
N PHE A 31 -3.28 4.95 1.85
CA PHE A 31 -4.50 4.72 2.61
C PHE A 31 -4.88 3.24 2.52
N GLY A 32 -5.18 2.64 3.66
CA GLY A 32 -5.44 1.21 3.77
C GLY A 32 -6.73 0.88 4.49
N LEU A 33 -7.43 -0.12 3.96
CA LEU A 33 -8.54 -0.77 4.61
C LEU A 33 -8.18 -2.23 4.88
N VAL A 34 -8.31 -2.66 6.12
CA VAL A 34 -8.08 -4.05 6.54
C VAL A 34 -9.41 -4.65 6.93
N ASN A 35 -9.83 -5.69 6.22
CA ASN A 35 -11.03 -6.44 6.56
C ASN A 35 -10.73 -7.32 7.78
N CYS A 36 -11.32 -6.98 8.92
CA CYS A 36 -11.04 -7.63 10.19
C CYS A 36 -12.30 -7.82 11.04
N GLY A 37 -12.19 -8.74 12.00
CA GLY A 37 -13.26 -9.02 12.97
C GLY A 37 -13.46 -7.89 13.99
N GLU A 38 -14.49 -8.04 14.81
CA GLU A 38 -14.77 -7.12 15.91
C GLU A 38 -13.64 -7.11 16.93
N GLY A 39 -13.28 -5.94 17.42
CA GLY A 39 -12.25 -5.78 18.44
C GLY A 39 -10.82 -5.98 17.95
N PHE A 40 -10.61 -6.31 16.66
CA PHE A 40 -9.27 -6.31 16.09
C PHE A 40 -8.75 -4.87 15.94
N THR A 41 -7.63 -4.58 16.58
CA THR A 41 -7.06 -3.22 16.65
C THR A 41 -5.65 -3.11 16.08
N ASP A 42 -4.98 -4.23 15.81
CA ASP A 42 -3.60 -4.30 15.29
C ASP A 42 -3.55 -4.12 13.75
N VAL A 43 -4.41 -3.28 13.17
CA VAL A 43 -4.49 -3.08 11.71
C VAL A 43 -3.21 -2.45 11.13
N GLU A 44 -2.49 -1.69 11.94
CA GLU A 44 -1.19 -1.12 11.60
C GLU A 44 -0.13 -2.19 11.36
N LYS A 45 -0.12 -3.28 12.13
CA LYS A 45 0.82 -4.39 11.95
C LYS A 45 0.59 -5.12 10.63
N ILE A 46 -0.66 -5.18 10.16
CA ILE A 46 -0.98 -5.72 8.84
C ILE A 46 -0.46 -4.78 7.75
N PHE A 47 -0.64 -3.46 7.93
CA PHE A 47 -0.22 -2.45 6.98
C PHE A 47 1.31 -2.28 6.91
N ASP A 48 2.06 -2.60 7.97
CA ASP A 48 3.52 -2.63 7.95
C ASP A 48 4.04 -3.52 6.81
N GLY A 49 3.35 -4.63 6.50
CA GLY A 49 3.72 -5.46 5.35
C GLY A 49 3.68 -4.73 4.00
N PHE A 50 2.83 -3.71 3.84
CA PHE A 50 2.87 -2.82 2.68
C PHE A 50 4.02 -1.82 2.80
N SER A 51 4.14 -1.15 3.95
CA SER A 51 5.14 -0.10 4.17
C SER A 51 6.57 -0.61 4.01
N ASP A 52 6.88 -1.77 4.60
CA ASP A 52 8.19 -2.41 4.54
C ASP A 52 8.51 -2.83 3.09
N THR A 53 7.55 -3.42 2.37
CA THR A 53 7.75 -3.83 0.97
C THR A 53 8.02 -2.63 0.05
N ILE A 54 7.33 -1.51 0.28
CA ILE A 54 7.56 -0.28 -0.48
C ILE A 54 8.94 0.30 -0.15
N ALA A 55 9.35 0.31 1.13
CA ALA A 55 10.67 0.78 1.55
C ALA A 55 11.80 -0.10 1.01
N ASP A 56 11.62 -1.43 0.97
CA ASP A 56 12.61 -2.37 0.40
C ASP A 56 12.88 -2.11 -1.09
N VAL A 57 11.88 -1.62 -1.84
CA VAL A 57 11.98 -1.42 -3.30
C VAL A 57 12.34 0.02 -3.67
N LEU A 58 11.78 1.00 -2.98
CA LEU A 58 11.92 2.43 -3.31
C LEU A 58 12.85 3.19 -2.34
N GLU A 59 13.36 2.52 -1.30
CA GLU A 59 14.21 3.09 -0.27
C GLU A 59 13.56 4.32 0.37
N GLU A 60 14.29 5.42 0.57
CA GLU A 60 13.75 6.65 1.16
C GLU A 60 12.58 7.26 0.35
N ARG A 61 12.50 7.00 -0.96
CA ARG A 61 11.37 7.43 -1.80
C ARG A 61 10.08 6.68 -1.46
N GLY A 62 10.23 5.51 -0.86
CA GLY A 62 9.15 4.68 -0.36
C GLY A 62 8.56 5.18 0.96
N TYR A 63 9.21 6.06 1.71
CA TYR A 63 8.66 6.59 2.96
C TYR A 63 7.45 7.49 2.70
N HIS A 64 6.35 7.23 3.42
CA HIS A 64 5.06 7.87 3.20
C HIS A 64 4.31 8.12 4.50
N THR A 65 3.43 9.12 4.46
CA THR A 65 2.37 9.23 5.46
C THR A 65 1.33 8.13 5.22
N ARG A 66 0.69 7.63 6.28
CA ARG A 66 -0.35 6.61 6.13
C ARG A 66 -1.57 6.83 7.00
N THR A 67 -2.68 6.28 6.55
CA THR A 67 -3.90 6.08 7.33
C THR A 67 -4.37 4.66 7.09
N VAL A 68 -4.62 3.90 8.15
CA VAL A 68 -5.16 2.54 8.04
C VAL A 68 -6.39 2.42 8.94
N MET A 69 -7.41 1.72 8.46
CA MET A 69 -8.64 1.47 9.21
C MET A 69 -9.09 0.02 9.08
N GLY A 70 -9.71 -0.48 10.16
CA GLY A 70 -10.45 -1.73 10.11
C GLY A 70 -11.81 -1.52 9.42
N THR A 71 -12.20 -2.47 8.57
CA THR A 71 -13.54 -2.55 7.97
C THR A 71 -14.09 -3.98 8.14
N ARG A 72 -15.39 -4.15 7.91
CA ARG A 72 -16.07 -5.46 7.98
C ARG A 72 -16.37 -6.08 6.63
N ASN A 73 -16.22 -5.28 5.57
CA ASN A 73 -16.39 -5.76 4.22
C ASN A 73 -15.51 -4.99 3.24
N LEU A 74 -15.03 -5.70 2.22
CA LEU A 74 -14.35 -5.16 1.06
C LEU A 74 -14.93 -5.77 -0.24
N PRO A 75 -14.65 -5.17 -1.41
CA PRO A 75 -15.06 -5.71 -2.71
C PRO A 75 -14.45 -7.10 -3.02
N ASN A 76 -14.72 -7.61 -4.23
CA ASN A 76 -14.10 -8.83 -4.79
C ASN A 76 -14.15 -10.07 -3.89
N HIS A 77 -15.35 -10.46 -3.46
CA HIS A 77 -15.55 -11.58 -2.53
C HIS A 77 -14.89 -11.38 -1.16
N ASN A 78 -14.95 -10.15 -0.64
CA ASN A 78 -14.49 -9.79 0.70
C ASN A 78 -12.99 -9.96 0.90
N ILE A 79 -12.20 -9.34 0.01
CA ILE A 79 -10.73 -9.36 0.08
C ILE A 79 -10.22 -8.91 1.47
N PRO A 80 -9.02 -9.37 1.87
CA PRO A 80 -8.50 -9.09 3.21
C PRO A 80 -7.99 -7.65 3.39
N VAL A 81 -7.45 -7.04 2.33
CA VAL A 81 -6.82 -5.72 2.38
C VAL A 81 -7.04 -4.99 1.06
N GLU A 82 -7.30 -3.69 1.13
CA GLU A 82 -7.32 -2.77 0.00
C GLU A 82 -6.42 -1.56 0.33
N ILE A 83 -5.58 -1.14 -0.62
CA ILE A 83 -4.65 -0.03 -0.43
C ILE A 83 -4.66 0.86 -1.66
N GLU A 84 -4.69 2.17 -1.44
CA GLU A 84 -4.48 3.19 -2.46
C GLU A 84 -3.27 4.07 -2.10
N VAL A 85 -2.64 4.65 -3.12
CA VAL A 85 -1.50 5.55 -2.95
C VAL A 85 -1.63 6.82 -3.77
N ILE A 86 -1.07 7.90 -3.24
CA ILE A 86 -0.77 9.11 -4.00
C ILE A 86 0.73 9.12 -4.24
N VAL A 87 1.13 9.23 -5.50
CA VAL A 87 2.55 9.17 -5.92
C VAL A 87 2.95 10.47 -6.59
N GLU A 88 4.08 11.04 -6.15
CA GLU A 88 4.78 12.10 -6.85
C GLU A 88 5.73 11.46 -7.87
N VAL A 89 5.64 11.92 -9.12
CA VAL A 89 6.44 11.40 -10.24
C VAL A 89 7.33 12.51 -10.83
N GLU A 90 8.42 12.11 -11.46
CA GLU A 90 9.27 13.02 -12.24
C GLU A 90 8.48 13.62 -13.42
N SER A 91 8.79 14.88 -13.75
CA SER A 91 8.18 15.64 -14.86
C SER A 91 8.82 15.33 -16.20
#